data_AF-A0A432U7N2-F1
#
_entry.id   AF-A0A432U7N2-F1
#
_cell.length_a   1.000
_cell.length_b   1.000
_cell.length_c   1.000
_cell.angle_alpha   90.00
_cell.angle_beta   90.00
_cell.angle_gamma   90.00
#
_symmetry.space_group_name_H-M   'P 1'
#
loop_
_entity.id
_entity.type
_entity.pdbx_description
1 polymer ?
#
loop_
_entity_poly.entity_id
_entity_poly.type
_entity_poly.pdbx_seq_one_letter_code
_entity_poly.pdbx_strand_id
1 'polypeptide(L)'
;MHRNMLTLNNQKLTNNIVSNSSTDELLLHGIRIKGKSVVVELSDSYEDLQPDQLHVGSLNDAQGMQLLSEINPSERKEFGTRIWHSLAQALKYFSLENTCTIDLSTSSIYINNEFTKVYLTKWSRSDSKNVESAGSIEQVYITHLTRLYAFLVTGDDLDSPSKKLENSNWDKNNLKHQLESMSIDTGLREIFYKGLRIDGNMFIGIDALILSVKPYLHIPNPKGFLPFVASIWIAFSMQATVTMVILIELYAHTLV
;
A
#
# COMPACT_ATOMS: atom_id res chain seq x y z
N MET A 1 54.87 19.31 -1.45
CA MET A 1 53.90 20.42 -1.64
C MET A 1 52.58 19.83 -2.11
N HIS A 2 51.54 20.06 -1.30
CA HIS A 2 50.15 19.68 -1.51
C HIS A 2 49.59 20.18 -2.85
N ARG A 3 48.86 19.31 -3.57
CA ARG A 3 47.66 19.71 -4.33
C ARG A 3 46.63 18.58 -4.24
N ASN A 4 45.53 18.92 -3.57
CA ASN A 4 44.33 18.11 -3.39
C ASN A 4 43.77 17.65 -4.74
N MET A 5 43.78 16.34 -5.00
CA MET A 5 42.79 15.73 -5.87
C MET A 5 41.52 15.59 -5.03
N LEU A 6 40.61 16.55 -5.18
CA LEU A 6 39.22 16.37 -4.80
C LEU A 6 38.66 15.25 -5.69
N THR A 7 38.48 14.08 -5.10
CA THR A 7 37.62 13.01 -5.59
C THR A 7 36.20 13.57 -5.68
N LEU A 8 35.83 14.08 -6.84
CA LEU A 8 34.43 14.33 -7.18
C LEU A 8 33.75 12.96 -7.24
N ASN A 9 32.97 12.65 -6.21
CA ASN A 9 32.07 11.51 -6.17
C ASN A 9 31.12 11.60 -7.38
N ASN A 10 31.42 10.84 -8.43
CA ASN A 10 30.45 10.44 -9.45
C ASN A 10 29.46 9.43 -8.84
N GLN A 11 28.70 9.84 -7.82
CA GLN A 11 27.42 9.22 -7.54
C GLN A 11 26.44 9.75 -8.57
N LYS A 12 26.42 9.06 -9.71
CA LYS A 12 25.32 9.10 -10.65
C LYS A 12 24.11 8.60 -9.85
N LEU A 13 23.34 9.53 -9.26
CA LEU A 13 21.96 9.30 -8.85
C LEU A 13 21.23 8.84 -10.11
N THR A 14 21.15 7.54 -10.31
CA THR A 14 20.22 6.92 -11.25
C THR A 14 18.84 7.18 -10.67
N ASN A 15 18.33 8.37 -10.95
CA ASN A 15 17.04 8.84 -10.54
C ASN A 15 15.98 7.78 -10.92
N ASN A 16 15.37 7.15 -9.91
CA ASN A 16 14.11 6.40 -10.03
C ASN A 16 12.92 7.29 -10.42
N ILE A 17 13.21 8.57 -10.65
CA ILE A 17 12.31 9.61 -11.09
C ILE A 17 12.35 9.61 -12.62
N VAL A 18 11.20 9.33 -13.25
CA VAL A 18 11.04 9.40 -14.70
C VAL A 18 11.47 10.79 -15.17
N SER A 19 12.65 10.86 -15.78
CA SER A 19 13.15 12.07 -16.42
C SER A 19 12.95 11.95 -17.92
N ASN A 20 12.02 12.77 -18.43
CA ASN A 20 11.85 13.14 -19.82
C ASN A 20 11.67 11.98 -20.84
N SER A 21 10.47 11.42 -20.93
CA SER A 21 9.91 10.95 -22.21
C SER A 21 8.88 11.97 -22.70
N SER A 22 8.98 12.36 -23.98
CA SER A 22 8.19 13.44 -24.56
C SER A 22 6.71 13.11 -24.81
N THR A 23 6.25 11.89 -24.52
CA THR A 23 5.01 11.33 -25.10
C THR A 23 3.92 10.88 -24.13
N ASP A 24 4.14 10.95 -22.81
CA ASP A 24 3.32 10.14 -21.89
C ASP A 24 2.30 11.03 -21.12
N GLU A 25 1.03 10.93 -21.49
CA GLU A 25 -0.09 11.65 -20.88
C GLU A 25 -0.90 10.73 -19.97
N LEU A 26 -0.39 10.48 -18.75
CA LEU A 26 -1.27 9.98 -17.69
C LEU A 26 -2.21 11.13 -17.28
N LEU A 27 -3.51 10.87 -17.28
CA LEU A 27 -4.54 11.78 -16.77
C LEU A 27 -5.09 11.21 -15.47
N LEU A 28 -5.13 12.03 -14.43
CA LEU A 28 -5.89 11.75 -13.20
C LEU A 28 -6.89 12.87 -13.02
N HIS A 29 -8.19 12.54 -13.00
CA HIS A 29 -9.26 13.55 -12.97
C HIS A 29 -9.14 14.59 -14.10
N GLY A 30 -8.68 14.18 -15.28
CA GLY A 30 -8.42 15.08 -16.42
C GLY A 30 -7.13 15.93 -16.31
N ILE A 31 -6.33 15.76 -15.24
CA ILE A 31 -5.06 16.46 -15.05
C ILE A 31 -3.90 15.61 -15.55
N ARG A 32 -3.09 16.20 -16.44
CA ARG A 32 -1.85 15.58 -16.94
C ARG A 32 -0.78 15.45 -15.85
N ILE A 33 -0.21 14.25 -15.71
CA ILE A 33 0.74 13.87 -14.64
C ILE A 33 2.21 13.91 -15.10
N LYS A 34 2.49 14.25 -16.36
CA LYS A 34 3.87 14.40 -16.85
C LYS A 34 4.66 15.40 -15.99
N GLY A 35 5.79 14.95 -15.43
CA GLY A 35 6.64 15.76 -14.54
C GLY A 35 6.02 16.04 -13.16
N LYS A 36 5.01 15.27 -12.77
CA LYS A 36 4.28 15.36 -11.50
C LYS A 36 4.31 14.02 -10.79
N SER A 37 3.83 14.00 -9.56
CA SER A 37 3.60 12.77 -8.78
C SER A 37 2.10 12.51 -8.67
N VAL A 38 1.71 11.24 -8.56
CA VAL A 38 0.38 10.90 -8.05
C VAL A 38 0.48 10.82 -6.54
N VAL A 39 -0.37 11.58 -5.85
CA VAL A 39 -0.46 11.60 -4.40
C VAL A 39 -1.66 10.79 -3.98
N VAL A 40 -1.43 9.83 -3.10
CA VAL A 40 -2.46 9.00 -2.46
C VAL A 40 -2.46 9.37 -0.98
N GLU A 41 -3.55 9.95 -0.50
CA GLU A 41 -3.76 10.18 0.92
C GLU A 41 -4.11 8.86 1.61
N LEU A 42 -3.38 8.57 2.69
CA LEU A 42 -3.51 7.33 3.42
C LEU A 42 -4.71 7.38 4.37
N SER A 43 -5.61 6.43 4.21
CA SER A 43 -6.86 6.36 4.97
C SER A 43 -6.90 5.13 5.87
N ASP A 44 -7.38 5.32 7.10
CA ASP A 44 -7.75 4.20 8.00
C ASP A 44 -9.11 3.59 7.65
N SER A 45 -9.86 4.21 6.73
CA SER A 45 -11.15 3.69 6.28
C SER A 45 -10.96 2.51 5.33
N TYR A 46 -11.85 1.53 5.47
CA TYR A 46 -12.01 0.42 4.52
C TYR A 46 -12.92 0.76 3.34
N GLU A 47 -13.39 2.01 3.27
CA GLU A 47 -14.22 2.50 2.18
C GLU A 47 -13.37 2.82 0.95
N ASP A 48 -14.04 2.95 -0.21
CA ASP A 48 -13.39 3.39 -1.43
C ASP A 48 -12.78 4.79 -1.25
N LEU A 49 -11.69 5.05 -1.97
CA LEU A 49 -10.98 6.33 -1.90
C LEU A 49 -11.89 7.47 -2.33
N GLN A 50 -11.95 8.54 -1.53
CA GLN A 50 -12.65 9.75 -1.94
C GLN A 50 -11.86 10.49 -3.03
N PRO A 51 -12.51 11.27 -3.92
CA PRO A 51 -11.84 11.91 -5.05
C PRO A 51 -10.69 12.85 -4.67
N ASP A 52 -10.78 13.49 -3.49
CA ASP A 52 -9.74 14.37 -2.94
C ASP A 52 -8.51 13.61 -2.43
N GLN A 53 -8.68 12.35 -2.04
CA GLN A 53 -7.61 11.49 -1.55
C GLN A 53 -6.68 10.97 -2.66
N LEU A 54 -7.06 11.11 -3.94
CA LEU A 54 -6.23 10.78 -5.09
C LEU A 54 -6.04 12.02 -5.97
N HIS A 55 -4.87 12.64 -5.93
CA HIS A 55 -4.62 13.88 -6.67
C HIS A 55 -3.21 13.94 -7.25
N VAL A 56 -2.95 15.00 -7.99
CA VAL A 56 -1.66 15.22 -8.66
C VAL A 56 -0.84 16.24 -7.88
N GLY A 57 0.37 15.86 -7.47
CA GLY A 57 1.31 16.71 -6.73
C GLY A 57 2.55 17.08 -7.53
N SER A 58 3.42 17.93 -6.97
CA SER A 58 4.72 18.21 -7.60
C SER A 58 5.66 17.02 -7.43
N LEU A 59 6.51 16.78 -8.42
CA LEU A 59 7.54 15.76 -8.31
C LEU A 59 8.62 16.15 -7.30
N ASN A 60 8.84 17.46 -7.11
CA ASN A 60 9.78 17.98 -6.11
C ASN A 60 9.31 17.68 -4.68
N ASP A 61 7.98 17.61 -4.45
CA ASP A 61 7.43 17.28 -3.14
C ASP A 61 7.82 15.85 -2.76
N ALA A 62 7.84 14.92 -3.73
CA ALA A 62 8.26 13.54 -3.51
C ALA A 62 9.78 13.40 -3.24
N GLN A 63 10.63 14.26 -3.82
CA GLN A 63 12.08 14.21 -3.62
C GLN A 63 12.53 14.52 -2.18
N GLY A 64 11.71 15.27 -1.44
CA GLY A 64 11.96 15.57 -0.02
C GLY A 64 11.50 14.47 0.94
N MET A 65 10.96 13.36 0.43
CA MET A 65 10.31 12.31 1.21
C MET A 65 11.18 11.05 1.27
N GLN A 66 10.85 10.16 2.21
CA GLN A 66 11.55 8.89 2.40
C GLN A 66 11.08 7.86 1.35
N LEU A 67 11.96 6.98 0.88
CA LEU A 67 11.55 5.86 0.03
C LEU A 67 10.87 4.76 0.86
N LEU A 68 9.89 4.09 0.28
CA LEU A 68 9.22 2.97 0.95
C LEU A 68 10.20 1.83 1.28
N SER A 69 11.23 1.61 0.47
CA SER A 69 12.30 0.63 0.74
C SER A 69 13.13 0.95 1.99
N GLU A 70 13.09 2.19 2.48
CA GLU A 70 13.91 2.70 3.58
C GLU A 70 13.16 2.76 4.92
N ILE A 71 11.86 2.45 4.94
CA ILE A 71 11.06 2.47 6.18
C ILE A 71 11.56 1.41 7.15
N ASN A 72 11.56 1.72 8.45
CA ASN A 72 12.02 0.77 9.44
C ASN A 72 10.95 -0.33 9.70
N PRO A 73 11.35 -1.50 10.24
CA PRO A 73 10.41 -2.61 10.46
C PRO A 73 9.23 -2.27 11.39
N SER A 74 9.42 -1.38 12.36
CA SER A 74 8.35 -0.95 13.27
C SER A 74 7.28 -0.12 12.57
N GLU A 75 7.69 0.89 11.79
CA GLU A 75 6.80 1.73 10.98
C GLU A 75 6.06 0.89 9.95
N ARG A 76 6.77 -0.04 9.32
CA ARG A 76 6.17 -0.94 8.34
C ARG A 76 5.06 -1.79 8.94
N LYS A 77 5.26 -2.30 10.16
CA LYS A 77 4.23 -3.04 10.89
C LYS A 77 3.04 -2.16 11.28
N GLU A 78 3.30 -0.92 11.67
CA GLU A 78 2.28 0.03 12.14
C GLU A 78 1.43 0.58 10.99
N PHE A 79 2.05 0.97 9.88
CA PHE A 79 1.40 1.68 8.78
C PHE A 79 1.19 0.82 7.52
N GLY A 80 1.76 -0.38 7.47
CA GLY A 80 1.72 -1.25 6.28
C GLY A 80 0.30 -1.54 5.79
N THR A 81 -0.63 -1.80 6.70
CA THR A 81 -2.06 -1.96 6.37
C THR A 81 -2.62 -0.74 5.64
N ARG A 82 -2.37 0.46 6.19
CA ARG A 82 -2.89 1.72 5.66
C ARG A 82 -2.31 2.03 4.28
N ILE A 83 -1.00 1.83 4.14
CA ILE A 83 -0.26 2.00 2.88
C ILE A 83 -0.82 1.05 1.82
N TRP A 84 -0.89 -0.24 2.13
CA TRP A 84 -1.34 -1.25 1.17
C TRP A 84 -2.77 -1.02 0.72
N HIS A 85 -3.69 -0.79 1.66
CA HIS A 85 -5.11 -0.60 1.35
C HIS A 85 -5.34 0.66 0.50
N SER A 86 -4.72 1.79 0.86
CA SER A 86 -4.88 3.03 0.11
C SER A 86 -4.32 2.91 -1.32
N LEU A 87 -3.21 2.20 -1.49
CA LEU A 87 -2.65 1.91 -2.82
C LEU A 87 -3.52 0.94 -3.62
N ALA A 88 -4.12 -0.07 -2.98
CA ALA A 88 -5.05 -0.98 -3.65
C ALA A 88 -6.27 -0.23 -4.20
N GLN A 89 -6.82 0.69 -3.40
CA GLN A 89 -7.92 1.56 -3.83
C GLN A 89 -7.52 2.51 -4.97
N ALA A 90 -6.33 3.12 -4.90
CA ALA A 90 -5.81 3.95 -5.99
C ALA A 90 -5.64 3.16 -7.29
N LEU A 91 -5.12 1.93 -7.23
CA LEU A 91 -4.94 1.08 -8.41
C LEU A 91 -6.27 0.57 -8.99
N LYS A 92 -7.29 0.36 -8.16
CA LYS A 92 -8.66 0.08 -8.62
C LYS A 92 -9.21 1.24 -9.44
N TYR A 93 -8.93 2.49 -9.05
CA TYR A 93 -9.27 3.65 -9.88
C TYR A 93 -8.51 3.63 -11.22
N PHE A 94 -7.19 3.42 -11.18
CA PHE A 94 -6.38 3.39 -12.40
C PHE A 94 -6.68 2.22 -13.35
N SER A 95 -7.18 1.08 -12.85
CA SER A 95 -7.53 -0.06 -13.70
C SER A 95 -8.72 0.24 -14.60
N LEU A 96 -9.64 1.10 -14.15
CA LEU A 96 -10.81 1.54 -14.93
C LEU A 96 -10.43 2.47 -16.08
N GLU A 97 -9.42 3.32 -15.88
CA GLU A 97 -8.92 4.24 -16.92
C GLU A 97 -8.20 3.49 -18.07
N ASN A 98 -7.62 2.33 -17.78
CA ASN A 98 -6.98 1.41 -18.74
C ASN A 98 -5.91 2.02 -19.68
N THR A 99 -5.32 3.17 -19.33
CA THR A 99 -4.35 3.88 -20.19
C THR A 99 -2.89 3.63 -19.82
N CYS A 100 -2.61 3.27 -18.57
CA CYS A 100 -1.24 3.09 -18.07
C CYS A 100 -1.16 2.07 -16.94
N THR A 101 0.05 1.62 -16.65
CA THR A 101 0.43 0.86 -15.46
C THR A 101 1.30 1.73 -14.54
N ILE A 102 0.87 1.96 -13.32
CA ILE A 102 1.70 2.51 -12.24
C ILE A 102 2.67 1.44 -11.71
N ASP A 103 3.93 1.83 -11.48
CA ASP A 103 4.95 0.98 -10.87
C ASP A 103 4.90 1.12 -9.33
N LEU A 104 4.58 0.01 -8.64
CA LEU A 104 4.58 -0.05 -7.18
C LEU A 104 5.87 -0.65 -6.59
N SER A 105 6.98 -0.62 -7.32
CA SER A 105 8.27 -1.02 -6.73
C SER A 105 8.56 -0.18 -5.48
N THR A 106 9.09 -0.82 -4.44
CA THR A 106 9.46 -0.15 -3.18
C THR A 106 10.45 1.01 -3.39
N SER A 107 11.19 0.96 -4.50
CA SER A 107 12.17 1.97 -4.94
C SER A 107 11.58 3.17 -5.70
N SER A 108 10.29 3.14 -6.05
CA SER A 108 9.60 4.22 -6.79
C SER A 108 8.44 4.87 -6.00
N ILE A 109 8.19 4.36 -4.80
CA ILE A 109 7.17 4.86 -3.87
C ILE A 109 7.87 5.71 -2.82
N TYR A 110 7.46 6.96 -2.70
CA TYR A 110 7.89 7.84 -1.62
C TYR A 110 6.78 8.00 -0.60
N ILE A 111 7.14 8.16 0.67
CA ILE A 111 6.20 8.32 1.78
C ILE A 111 6.65 9.48 2.66
N ASN A 112 5.69 10.30 3.10
CA ASN A 112 6.02 11.38 4.02
C ASN A 112 6.30 10.85 5.44
N ASN A 113 7.03 11.64 6.20
CA ASN A 113 7.44 11.28 7.57
C ASN A 113 6.24 11.08 8.51
N GLU A 114 5.09 11.72 8.24
CA GLU A 114 3.88 11.53 9.04
C GLU A 114 3.06 10.28 8.67
N PHE A 115 3.44 9.52 7.63
CA PHE A 115 2.68 8.37 7.13
C PHE A 115 1.20 8.71 6.83
N THR A 116 0.99 9.86 6.20
CA THR A 116 -0.33 10.34 5.75
C THR A 116 -0.47 10.40 4.24
N LYS A 117 0.65 10.38 3.48
CA LYS A 117 0.66 10.50 2.02
C LYS A 117 1.72 9.62 1.40
N VAL A 118 1.36 9.01 0.28
CA VAL A 118 2.27 8.28 -0.60
C VAL A 118 2.34 8.97 -1.96
N TYR A 119 3.54 9.05 -2.52
CA TYR A 119 3.81 9.65 -3.82
C TYR A 119 4.29 8.57 -4.79
N LEU A 120 3.53 8.38 -5.87
CA LEU A 120 3.86 7.48 -6.96
C LEU A 120 4.50 8.30 -8.08
N THR A 121 5.73 7.95 -8.43
CA THR A 121 6.58 8.77 -9.31
C THR A 121 6.93 8.09 -10.63
N LYS A 122 6.48 6.84 -10.80
CA LYS A 122 6.86 6.01 -11.94
C LYS A 122 5.64 5.29 -12.51
N TRP A 123 5.46 5.40 -13.82
CA TRP A 123 4.38 4.80 -14.59
C TRP A 123 4.88 4.41 -15.99
N SER A 124 4.12 3.58 -16.68
CA SER A 124 4.41 3.11 -18.03
C SER A 124 3.11 2.97 -18.81
N ARG A 125 3.16 3.13 -20.14
CA ARG A 125 1.97 2.98 -20.99
C ARG A 125 1.50 1.52 -21.02
N SER A 126 0.18 1.32 -21.10
CA SER A 126 -0.44 0.01 -21.13
C SER A 126 -0.01 -0.85 -22.33
N ASP A 127 0.30 -0.24 -23.48
CA ASP A 127 0.84 -0.92 -24.67
C ASP A 127 2.29 -1.45 -24.49
N SER A 128 2.84 -1.38 -23.27
CA SER A 128 4.13 -2.00 -22.96
C SER A 128 4.01 -3.52 -22.93
N LYS A 129 5.05 -4.23 -23.40
CA LYS A 129 5.15 -5.71 -23.46
C LYS A 129 4.76 -6.45 -22.17
N ASN A 130 4.73 -5.75 -21.04
CA ASN A 130 4.36 -6.28 -19.73
C ASN A 130 2.84 -6.53 -19.60
N VAL A 131 1.98 -5.72 -20.22
CA VAL A 131 0.52 -5.94 -20.17
C VAL A 131 0.11 -7.09 -21.10
N GLU A 132 0.75 -7.19 -22.27
CA GLU A 132 0.51 -8.27 -23.23
C GLU A 132 0.81 -9.67 -22.64
N SER A 133 1.81 -9.76 -21.77
CA SER A 133 2.17 -11.01 -21.08
C SER A 133 1.33 -11.27 -19.81
N ALA A 134 0.87 -10.22 -19.12
CA ALA A 134 0.06 -10.32 -17.91
C ALA A 134 -1.44 -10.56 -18.18
N GLY A 135 -1.94 -10.19 -19.36
CA GLY A 135 -3.33 -10.37 -19.80
C GLY A 135 -4.20 -9.13 -19.63
N SER A 136 -4.07 -8.38 -18.52
CA SER A 136 -4.75 -7.10 -18.29
C SER A 136 -3.93 -6.18 -17.37
N ILE A 137 -4.21 -4.87 -17.40
CA ILE A 137 -3.60 -3.89 -16.47
C ILE A 137 -3.96 -4.22 -15.02
N GLU A 138 -5.21 -4.61 -14.77
CA GLU A 138 -5.65 -5.03 -13.45
C GLU A 138 -4.78 -6.19 -12.93
N GLN A 139 -4.44 -7.15 -13.79
CA GLN A 139 -3.59 -8.26 -13.39
C GLN A 139 -2.16 -7.83 -13.04
N VAL A 140 -1.60 -6.84 -13.76
CA VAL A 140 -0.31 -6.22 -13.41
C VAL A 140 -0.40 -5.61 -12.01
N TYR A 141 -1.47 -4.86 -11.73
CA TYR A 141 -1.72 -4.25 -10.43
C TYR A 141 -1.88 -5.26 -9.29
N ILE A 142 -2.58 -6.35 -9.53
CA ILE A 142 -2.74 -7.42 -8.54
C ILE A 142 -1.41 -8.07 -8.21
N THR A 143 -0.56 -8.32 -9.23
CA THR A 143 0.79 -8.83 -9.01
C THR A 143 1.64 -7.84 -8.20
N HIS A 144 1.61 -6.55 -8.56
CA HIS A 144 2.32 -5.50 -7.84
C HIS A 144 1.84 -5.36 -6.38
N LEU A 145 0.53 -5.34 -6.13
CA LEU A 145 -0.05 -5.28 -4.78
C LEU A 145 0.32 -6.49 -3.95
N THR A 146 0.32 -7.69 -4.54
CA THR A 146 0.69 -8.92 -3.83
C THR A 146 2.14 -8.86 -3.36
N ARG A 147 3.06 -8.40 -4.23
CA ARG A 147 4.48 -8.23 -3.88
C ARG A 147 4.69 -7.15 -2.83
N LEU A 148 3.99 -6.02 -2.99
CA LEU A 148 4.03 -4.94 -2.02
C LEU A 148 3.57 -5.40 -0.63
N TYR A 149 2.50 -6.19 -0.55
CA TYR A 149 2.05 -6.74 0.73
C TYR A 149 3.14 -7.59 1.39
N ALA A 150 3.76 -8.51 0.62
CA ALA A 150 4.81 -9.37 1.14
C ALA A 150 5.97 -8.54 1.73
N PHE A 151 6.40 -7.49 1.01
CA PHE A 151 7.39 -6.55 1.53
C PHE A 151 6.91 -5.86 2.83
N LEU A 152 5.67 -5.38 2.88
CA LEU A 152 5.14 -4.70 4.07
C LEU A 152 5.08 -5.63 5.28
N VAL A 153 4.82 -6.93 5.11
CA VAL A 153 4.76 -7.86 6.23
C VAL A 153 6.13 -8.41 6.63
N THR A 154 6.93 -8.87 5.66
CA THR A 154 8.20 -9.57 5.96
C THR A 154 9.41 -8.66 5.87
N GLY A 155 9.34 -7.62 5.03
CA GLY A 155 10.47 -6.78 4.65
C GLY A 155 11.29 -7.31 3.49
N ASP A 156 10.94 -8.48 2.97
CA ASP A 156 11.60 -9.07 1.84
C ASP A 156 10.99 -8.53 0.56
N ASP A 157 11.84 -7.96 -0.30
CA ASP A 157 11.41 -7.51 -1.61
C ASP A 157 11.46 -8.68 -2.60
N LEU A 158 10.28 -9.13 -3.03
CA LEU A 158 10.10 -10.17 -4.05
C LEU A 158 10.61 -9.72 -5.44
N ASP A 159 10.88 -8.42 -5.65
CA ASP A 159 11.48 -7.89 -6.89
C ASP A 159 13.02 -7.96 -6.90
N SER A 160 13.67 -8.19 -5.75
CA SER A 160 15.14 -8.21 -5.62
C SER A 160 15.82 -9.41 -6.33
N PRO A 161 15.28 -10.64 -6.30
CA PRO A 161 15.88 -11.79 -6.99
C PRO A 161 15.34 -12.07 -8.41
N SER A 162 14.19 -11.50 -8.81
CA SER A 162 13.53 -11.82 -10.09
C SER A 162 14.07 -11.07 -11.31
N LYS A 163 14.89 -10.02 -11.12
CA LYS A 163 15.47 -9.21 -12.22
C LYS A 163 16.51 -9.92 -13.09
N LYS A 164 16.83 -11.21 -12.88
CA LYS A 164 17.98 -11.86 -13.54
C LYS A 164 17.71 -13.01 -14.51
N LEU A 165 16.49 -13.54 -14.67
CA LEU A 165 16.32 -14.76 -15.48
C LEU A 165 15.08 -14.74 -16.37
N GLU A 166 15.31 -14.84 -17.69
CA GLU A 166 14.33 -14.85 -18.79
C GLU A 166 13.42 -16.09 -18.86
N ASN A 167 13.30 -16.88 -17.78
CA ASN A 167 12.56 -18.14 -17.80
C ASN A 167 11.38 -18.15 -16.81
N SER A 168 10.17 -17.92 -17.33
CA SER A 168 8.94 -17.71 -16.56
C SER A 168 8.57 -18.86 -15.61
N ASN A 169 8.92 -20.10 -15.94
CA ASN A 169 8.65 -21.26 -15.07
C ASN A 169 9.59 -21.35 -13.87
N TRP A 170 10.83 -20.86 -14.03
CA TRP A 170 11.78 -20.77 -12.92
C TRP A 170 11.38 -19.67 -11.94
N ASP A 171 10.91 -18.54 -12.48
CA ASP A 171 10.42 -17.41 -11.68
C ASP A 171 9.22 -17.80 -10.80
N LYS A 172 8.25 -18.54 -11.34
CA LYS A 172 7.11 -19.05 -10.56
C LYS A 172 7.50 -20.03 -9.46
N ASN A 173 8.40 -20.97 -9.73
CA ASN A 173 8.87 -21.93 -8.74
C ASN A 173 9.66 -21.25 -7.62
N ASN A 174 10.47 -20.24 -7.97
CA ASN A 174 11.20 -19.45 -6.99
C ASN A 174 10.27 -18.59 -6.13
N LEU A 175 9.29 -17.90 -6.74
CA LEU A 175 8.27 -17.14 -6.02
C LEU A 175 7.46 -18.05 -5.08
N LYS A 176 7.10 -19.25 -5.53
CA LYS A 176 6.42 -20.26 -4.71
C LYS A 176 7.26 -20.63 -3.49
N HIS A 177 8.52 -21.01 -3.70
CA HIS A 177 9.44 -21.34 -2.61
C HIS A 177 9.63 -20.18 -1.62
N GLN A 178 9.74 -18.94 -2.12
CA GLN A 178 9.84 -17.75 -1.28
C GLN A 178 8.60 -17.58 -0.40
N LEU A 179 7.40 -17.69 -0.98
CA LEU A 179 6.13 -17.62 -0.24
C LEU A 179 5.94 -18.77 0.77
N GLU A 180 6.44 -19.97 0.46
CA GLU A 180 6.44 -21.12 1.38
C GLU A 180 7.39 -20.89 2.56
N SER A 181 8.52 -20.23 2.33
CA SER A 181 9.48 -19.86 3.38
C SER A 181 9.06 -18.67 4.23
N MET A 182 8.10 -17.85 3.76
CA MET A 182 7.57 -16.72 4.51
C MET A 182 6.66 -17.18 5.65
N SER A 183 6.83 -16.54 6.82
CA SER A 183 5.97 -16.73 8.00
C SER A 183 4.63 -16.01 7.85
N ILE A 184 3.85 -16.38 6.83
CA ILE A 184 2.49 -15.88 6.58
C ILE A 184 1.44 -16.97 6.79
N ASP A 185 0.20 -16.56 7.09
CA ASP A 185 -0.94 -17.46 7.23
C ASP A 185 -1.19 -18.27 5.95
N THR A 186 -1.63 -19.53 6.10
CA THR A 186 -1.89 -20.43 4.97
C THR A 186 -2.95 -19.88 4.03
N GLY A 187 -4.03 -19.29 4.55
CA GLY A 187 -5.08 -18.70 3.71
C GLY A 187 -4.59 -17.47 2.94
N LEU A 188 -3.75 -16.63 3.57
CA LEU A 188 -3.09 -15.51 2.91
C LEU A 188 -2.13 -15.98 1.80
N ARG A 189 -1.40 -17.07 2.03
CA ARG A 189 -0.51 -17.67 1.02
C ARG A 189 -1.28 -18.13 -0.22
N GLU A 190 -2.44 -18.76 -0.05
CA GLU A 190 -3.30 -19.17 -1.17
C GLU A 190 -3.80 -17.98 -1.99
N ILE A 191 -4.12 -16.86 -1.34
CA ILE A 191 -4.50 -15.62 -2.01
C ILE A 191 -3.32 -15.08 -2.85
N PHE A 192 -2.09 -15.17 -2.34
CA PHE A 192 -0.90 -14.73 -3.08
C PHE A 192 -0.57 -15.63 -4.26
N TYR A 193 -0.80 -16.94 -4.16
CA TYR A 193 -0.67 -17.83 -5.32
C TYR A 193 -1.60 -17.44 -6.48
N LYS A 194 -2.82 -16.99 -6.16
CA LYS A 194 -3.76 -16.45 -7.15
C LYS A 194 -3.27 -15.11 -7.71
N GLY A 195 -2.86 -14.18 -6.84
CA GLY A 195 -2.37 -12.85 -7.24
C GLY A 195 -1.10 -12.87 -8.11
N LEU A 196 -0.19 -13.82 -7.85
CA LEU A 196 1.06 -14.00 -8.60
C LEU A 196 0.96 -15.02 -9.75
N ARG A 197 -0.21 -15.62 -9.98
CA ARG A 197 -0.46 -16.62 -11.04
C ARG A 197 0.49 -17.84 -10.98
N ILE A 198 0.79 -18.30 -9.77
CA ILE A 198 1.71 -19.44 -9.54
C ILE A 198 1.06 -20.77 -9.95
N ASP A 199 -0.21 -21.00 -9.56
CA ASP A 199 -0.90 -22.28 -9.78
C ASP A 199 -1.83 -22.30 -11.03
N GLY A 200 -1.48 -21.52 -12.05
CA GLY A 200 -2.01 -21.72 -13.40
C GLY A 200 -3.33 -21.03 -13.75
N ASN A 201 -4.44 -21.15 -13.01
CA ASN A 201 -5.75 -20.97 -13.67
C ASN A 201 -6.87 -20.16 -12.98
N MET A 202 -6.62 -19.41 -11.91
CA MET A 202 -7.65 -18.49 -11.40
C MET A 202 -7.11 -17.09 -11.19
N PHE A 203 -7.55 -16.18 -12.06
CA PHE A 203 -7.43 -14.75 -11.85
C PHE A 203 -8.33 -14.35 -10.68
N ILE A 204 -7.79 -13.55 -9.77
CA ILE A 204 -8.56 -12.85 -8.75
C ILE A 204 -8.78 -11.43 -9.25
N GLY A 205 -9.94 -10.82 -9.01
CA GLY A 205 -10.14 -9.38 -9.27
C GLY A 205 -9.58 -8.54 -8.13
N ILE A 206 -9.33 -7.26 -8.36
CA ILE A 206 -8.74 -6.38 -7.34
C ILE A 206 -9.63 -6.26 -6.09
N ASP A 207 -10.96 -6.20 -6.27
CA ASP A 207 -11.93 -6.19 -5.14
C ASP A 207 -11.88 -7.49 -4.34
N ALA A 208 -11.78 -8.63 -5.03
CA ALA A 208 -11.67 -9.93 -4.38
C ALA A 208 -10.35 -10.07 -3.63
N LEU A 209 -9.24 -9.51 -4.16
CA LEU A 209 -7.96 -9.44 -3.46
C LEU A 209 -8.07 -8.62 -2.17
N ILE A 210 -8.64 -7.41 -2.25
CA ILE A 210 -8.83 -6.52 -1.09
C ILE A 210 -9.66 -7.22 0.00
N LEU A 211 -10.79 -7.82 -0.37
CA LEU A 211 -11.65 -8.55 0.58
C LEU A 211 -10.95 -9.75 1.21
N SER A 212 -10.13 -10.47 0.45
CA SER A 212 -9.44 -11.67 0.93
C SER A 212 -8.25 -11.34 1.83
N VAL A 213 -7.59 -10.21 1.61
CA VAL A 213 -6.47 -9.73 2.44
C VAL A 213 -6.95 -9.06 3.73
N LYS A 214 -8.16 -8.48 3.72
CA LYS A 214 -8.75 -7.72 4.84
C LYS A 214 -8.64 -8.40 6.22
N PRO A 215 -8.90 -9.72 6.39
CA PRO A 215 -8.78 -10.40 7.69
C PRO A 215 -7.35 -10.44 8.25
N TYR A 216 -6.34 -10.26 7.38
CA TYR A 216 -4.92 -10.35 7.73
C TYR A 216 -4.28 -8.98 7.94
N LEU A 217 -5.03 -7.91 7.76
CA LEU A 217 -4.53 -6.56 7.95
C LEU A 217 -4.33 -6.30 9.45
N HIS A 218 -3.14 -5.80 9.79
CA HIS A 218 -2.88 -5.34 11.15
C HIS A 218 -3.79 -4.16 11.45
N ILE A 219 -4.60 -4.29 12.51
CA ILE A 219 -5.32 -3.17 13.10
C ILE A 219 -4.35 -2.52 14.09
N PRO A 220 -3.82 -1.31 13.82
CA PRO A 220 -2.94 -0.65 14.76
C PRO A 220 -3.66 -0.44 16.08
N ASN A 221 -3.00 -0.79 17.18
CA ASN A 221 -3.52 -0.45 18.51
C ASN A 221 -3.61 1.08 18.59
N PRO A 222 -4.75 1.66 19.00
CA PRO A 222 -4.86 3.10 19.13
C PRO A 222 -3.82 3.59 20.16
N LYS A 223 -2.79 4.30 19.68
CA LYS A 223 -1.82 4.99 20.54
C LYS A 223 -2.44 6.32 20.97
N GLY A 224 -2.82 6.45 22.23
CA GLY A 224 -3.31 7.71 22.81
C GLY A 224 -4.54 7.56 23.70
N PHE A 225 -5.09 8.67 24.18
CA PHE A 225 -6.14 8.81 25.22
C PHE A 225 -7.52 8.20 24.87
N LEU A 226 -7.74 7.72 23.65
CA LEU A 226 -9.04 7.21 23.17
C LEU A 226 -9.60 5.97 23.90
N PRO A 227 -8.82 4.92 24.23
CA PRO A 227 -9.31 3.85 25.09
C PRO A 227 -9.54 4.33 26.52
N PHE A 228 -8.86 5.41 26.97
CA PHE A 228 -9.10 6.03 28.28
C PHE A 228 -10.43 6.81 28.29
N VAL A 229 -10.71 7.62 27.28
CA VAL A 229 -12.00 8.34 27.16
C VAL A 229 -13.15 7.36 26.94
N ALA A 230 -12.98 6.35 26.09
CA ALA A 230 -14.01 5.34 25.86
C ALA A 230 -14.27 4.50 27.11
N SER A 231 -13.23 4.04 27.82
CA SER A 231 -13.40 3.31 29.09
C SER A 231 -13.98 4.18 30.20
N ILE A 232 -13.63 5.46 30.26
CA ILE A 232 -14.27 6.45 31.15
C ILE A 232 -15.74 6.61 30.80
N TRP A 233 -16.09 6.80 29.52
CA TRP A 233 -17.48 6.96 29.09
C TRP A 233 -18.31 5.72 29.40
N ILE A 234 -17.77 4.53 29.15
CA ILE A 234 -18.40 3.25 29.49
C ILE A 234 -18.58 3.13 31.01
N ALA A 235 -17.55 3.44 31.80
CA ALA A 235 -17.62 3.39 33.27
C ALA A 235 -18.66 4.38 33.84
N PHE A 236 -18.70 5.62 33.34
CA PHE A 236 -19.70 6.62 33.74
C PHE A 236 -21.12 6.19 33.33
N SER A 237 -21.30 5.62 32.14
CA SER A 237 -22.60 5.11 31.70
C SER A 237 -23.09 3.94 32.54
N MET A 238 -22.21 3.01 32.93
CA MET A 238 -22.54 1.89 33.80
C MET A 238 -22.93 2.37 35.21
N GLN A 239 -22.16 3.30 35.80
CA GLN A 239 -22.51 3.87 37.11
C GLN A 239 -23.83 4.63 37.07
N ALA A 240 -24.07 5.44 36.03
CA ALA A 240 -25.35 6.15 35.87
C ALA A 240 -26.53 5.18 35.74
N THR A 241 -26.35 4.08 35.00
CA THR A 241 -27.39 3.06 34.79
C THR A 241 -27.71 2.33 36.11
N VAL A 242 -26.68 1.89 36.85
CA VAL A 242 -26.86 1.23 38.16
C VAL A 242 -27.54 2.18 39.16
N THR A 243 -27.14 3.45 39.18
CA THR A 243 -27.72 4.44 40.10
C THR A 243 -29.19 4.73 39.76
N MET A 244 -29.54 4.80 38.47
CA MET A 244 -30.93 4.94 38.03
C MET A 244 -31.78 3.72 38.40
N VAL A 245 -31.26 2.51 38.24
CA VAL A 245 -31.97 1.27 38.64
C VAL A 245 -32.23 1.27 40.14
N ILE A 246 -31.24 1.60 40.97
CA ILE A 246 -31.40 1.70 42.42
C ILE A 246 -32.44 2.77 42.78
N LEU A 247 -32.44 3.93 42.10
CA LEU A 247 -33.40 4.99 42.33
C LEU A 247 -34.83 4.55 41.95
N ILE A 248 -34.99 3.85 40.83
CA ILE A 248 -36.27 3.30 40.39
C ILE A 248 -36.78 2.25 41.37
N GLU A 249 -35.92 1.34 41.85
CA GLU A 249 -36.30 0.32 42.84
C GLU A 249 -36.69 0.96 44.19
N LEU A 250 -35.94 1.96 44.66
CA LEU A 250 -36.28 2.74 45.85
C LEU A 250 -37.62 3.48 45.68
N TYR A 251 -37.85 4.09 44.52
CA TYR A 251 -39.08 4.84 44.26
C TYR A 251 -40.29 3.91 44.09
N ALA A 252 -40.12 2.75 43.45
CA ALA A 252 -41.14 1.71 43.33
C ALA A 252 -41.56 1.15 44.70
N HIS A 253 -40.62 1.02 45.65
CA HIS A 253 -40.92 0.60 47.02
C HIS A 253 -41.61 1.67 47.89
N THR A 254 -41.63 2.94 47.46
CA THR A 254 -42.36 4.02 48.15
C THR A 254 -43.77 4.26 47.58
N LEU A 255 -44.15 3.57 46.49
CA LEU A 255 -45.43 3.69 45.80
C LEU A 255 -46.45 2.59 46.18
N VAL A 256 -46.17 1.80 47.22
CA VAL A 256 -47.07 0.81 47.83
C VAL A 256 -47.57 1.31 49.18
#